data_AF-A0A9E4GMR2-F1
#
_entry.id   AF-A0A9E4GMR2-F1
#
_cell.length_a   1.000
_cell.length_b   1.000
_cell.length_c   1.000
_cell.angle_alpha   90.00
_cell.angle_beta   90.00
_cell.angle_gamma   90.00
#
_symmetry.space_group_name_H-M   'P 1'
#
loop_
_entity.id
_entity.type
_entity.pdbx_description
1 polymer ?
#
loop_
_entity_poly.entity_id
_entity_poly.type
_entity_poly.pdbx_seq_one_letter_code
_entity_poly.pdbx_strand_id
1 'polypeptide(L)'
;MLVGMALGMLVSLLSPIVFTPLFGAHEVMIPSMLSGMLSGMLVGMAAAMQPLSAGTVSARGALIGLGVTVLVWIGNAVLHGEQSWTS
;
A
#
# COMPACT_ATOMS: atom_id res chain seq x y z
N MET A 1 4.48 -20.53 -1.21
CA MET A 1 4.73 -19.64 -0.06
C MET A 1 6.02 -18.84 -0.23
N LEU A 2 7.20 -19.49 -0.32
CA LEU A 2 8.50 -18.81 -0.48
C LEU A 2 8.58 -17.91 -1.74
N VAL A 3 8.08 -18.40 -2.88
CA VAL A 3 8.09 -17.66 -4.15
C VAL A 3 7.24 -16.39 -4.09
N GLY A 4 6.04 -16.47 -3.50
CA GLY A 4 5.17 -15.30 -3.33
C GLY A 4 5.76 -14.26 -2.39
N MET A 5 6.46 -14.70 -1.34
CA MET A 5 7.15 -13.81 -0.42
C MET A 5 8.35 -13.12 -1.07
N ALA A 6 9.16 -13.85 -1.84
CA ALA A 6 10.30 -13.29 -2.57
C ALA A 6 9.85 -12.25 -3.62
N LEU A 7 8.78 -12.56 -4.37
CA LEU A 7 8.18 -11.62 -5.31
C LEU A 7 7.60 -10.40 -4.60
N GLY A 8 6.89 -10.59 -3.50
CA GLY A 8 6.34 -9.49 -2.70
C GLY A 8 7.43 -8.56 -2.17
N MET A 9 8.55 -9.12 -1.70
CA MET A 9 9.70 -8.33 -1.24
C MET A 9 10.36 -7.56 -2.37
N LEU A 10 10.58 -8.18 -3.54
CA LEU A 10 11.15 -7.50 -4.70
C LEU A 10 10.28 -6.33 -5.15
N VAL A 11 8.97 -6.55 -5.27
CA VAL A 11 8.02 -5.49 -5.63
C VAL A 11 8.02 -4.38 -4.58
N SER A 12 8.03 -4.74 -3.29
CA SER A 12 8.06 -3.77 -2.19
C SER A 12 9.36 -2.99 -2.11
N LEU A 13 10.49 -3.56 -2.54
CA LEU A 13 11.79 -2.89 -2.56
C LEU A 13 11.91 -1.92 -3.75
N LEU A 14 11.38 -2.32 -4.91
CA LEU A 14 11.43 -1.49 -6.12
C LEU A 14 10.39 -0.36 -6.11
N SER A 15 9.23 -0.58 -5.50
CA SER A 15 8.15 0.41 -5.41
C SER A 15 8.62 1.77 -4.86
N PRO A 16 9.28 1.86 -3.68
CA PRO A 16 9.76 3.14 -3.18
C PRO A 16 10.82 3.77 -4.08
N ILE A 17 11.70 3.01 -4.73
CA ILE A 17 12.73 3.57 -5.64
C ILE A 17 12.09 4.32 -6.82
N VAL A 18 10.98 3.81 -7.35
CA VAL A 18 10.27 4.43 -8.48
C VAL A 18 9.43 5.64 -8.02
N PHE A 19 8.80 5.55 -6.84
CA PHE A 19 7.83 6.56 -6.41
C PHE A 19 8.40 7.66 -5.50
N THR A 20 9.50 7.41 -4.77
CA THR A 20 10.16 8.43 -3.92
C THR A 20 10.70 9.67 -4.63
N PRO A 21 11.15 9.65 -5.91
CA PRO A 21 11.52 10.90 -6.60
C PRO A 21 10.31 11.75 -7.03
N LEU A 22 9.09 11.17 -7.06
CA LEU A 22 7.86 11.86 -7.48
C LEU A 22 7.07 12.45 -6.29
N PHE A 23 7.07 11.75 -5.17
CA PHE A 23 6.39 12.12 -3.93
C PHE A 23 7.39 11.91 -2.79
N GLY A 24 7.56 12.87 -1.89
CA GLY A 24 8.61 12.84 -0.86
C GLY A 24 8.66 11.49 -0.11
N ALA A 25 9.85 11.08 0.34
CA ALA A 25 10.10 9.72 0.82
C ALA A 25 9.10 9.21 1.88
N HIS A 26 8.61 10.11 2.74
CA HIS A 26 7.62 9.81 3.78
C HIS A 26 6.20 9.56 3.23
N GLU A 27 5.80 10.28 2.19
CA GLU A 27 4.47 10.19 1.59
C GLU A 27 4.27 8.91 0.78
N VAL A 28 5.37 8.26 0.36
CA VAL A 28 5.34 7.01 -0.39
C VAL A 28 5.50 5.79 0.52
N MET A 29 6.38 5.89 1.52
CA MET A 29 6.65 4.76 2.41
C MET A 29 5.43 4.35 3.24
N ILE A 30 4.73 5.31 3.84
CA ILE A 30 3.60 5.03 4.73
C ILE A 30 2.45 4.31 4.00
N PRO A 31 1.91 4.83 2.88
CA PRO A 31 0.81 4.17 2.19
C PRO A 31 1.26 2.88 1.50
N SER A 32 2.49 2.78 1.00
CA SER A 32 2.95 1.53 0.35
C SER A 32 3.09 0.38 1.34
N MET A 33 3.65 0.63 2.53
CA MET A 33 3.75 -0.38 3.59
C MET A 33 2.38 -0.77 4.12
N LEU A 34 1.50 0.21 4.39
CA LEU A 34 0.16 -0.05 4.92
C LEU A 34 -0.69 -0.84 3.90
N SER A 35 -0.59 -0.47 2.63
CA SER A 35 -1.25 -1.16 1.50
C SER A 35 -0.77 -2.60 1.38
N GLY A 36 0.55 -2.82 1.36
CA GLY A 36 1.15 -4.14 1.22
C GLY A 36 0.75 -5.09 2.35
N MET A 37 0.78 -4.59 3.59
CA MET A 37 0.41 -5.39 4.76
C MET A 37 -1.08 -5.74 4.77
N LEU A 38 -1.97 -4.76 4.57
CA LEU A 38 -3.41 -4.98 4.58
C LEU A 38 -3.87 -5.86 3.41
N SER A 39 -3.35 -5.59 2.21
CA SER A 39 -3.65 -6.38 1.01
C SER A 39 -3.17 -7.81 1.16
N GLY A 40 -1.91 -8.03 1.57
CA GLY A 40 -1.35 -9.36 1.75
C GLY A 40 -2.10 -10.20 2.78
N MET A 41 -2.48 -9.60 3.91
CA MET A 41 -3.24 -10.29 4.96
C MET A 41 -4.68 -10.59 4.53
N LEU A 42 -5.44 -9.57 4.11
CA LEU A 42 -6.87 -9.74 3.79
C LEU A 42 -7.08 -10.63 2.57
N VAL A 43 -6.27 -10.46 1.52
CA VAL A 43 -6.36 -11.27 0.31
C VAL A 43 -5.80 -12.67 0.55
N GLY A 44 -4.71 -12.80 1.32
CA GLY A 44 -4.12 -14.08 1.68
C GLY A 44 -5.07 -14.95 2.51
N MET A 45 -5.74 -14.37 3.50
CA MET A 45 -6.75 -15.07 4.29
C MET A 45 -7.98 -15.43 3.44
N ALA A 46 -8.45 -14.51 2.59
CA ALA A 46 -9.57 -14.79 1.70
C ALA A 46 -9.28 -15.93 0.72
N ALA A 47 -8.06 -16.01 0.19
CA ALA A 47 -7.60 -17.07 -0.71
C ALA A 47 -7.44 -18.42 0.01
N ALA A 48 -7.15 -18.41 1.31
CA ALA A 48 -7.08 -19.63 2.11
C ALA A 48 -8.47 -20.20 2.44
N MET A 49 -9.50 -19.34 2.61
CA MET A 49 -10.86 -19.78 2.93
C MET A 49 -11.68 -20.20 1.72
N GLN A 50 -11.43 -19.60 0.55
CA GLN A 50 -12.11 -19.94 -0.70
C GLN A 50 -11.13 -19.83 -1.88
N PRO A 51 -11.16 -20.76 -2.85
CA PRO A 51 -10.36 -20.65 -4.06
C PRO A 51 -10.82 -19.43 -4.87
N LEU A 52 -10.02 -18.36 -4.85
CA LEU A 52 -10.26 -17.13 -5.58
C LEU A 52 -9.52 -17.15 -6.91
N SER A 53 -10.16 -16.69 -7.98
CA SER A 53 -9.50 -16.50 -9.28
C SER A 53 -8.42 -15.41 -9.17
N ALA A 54 -7.37 -15.52 -9.99
CA ALA A 54 -6.29 -14.55 -10.03
C ALA A 54 -6.79 -13.11 -10.27
N GLY A 55 -7.81 -12.93 -11.12
CA GLY A 55 -8.41 -11.62 -11.41
C GLY A 55 -9.15 -11.03 -10.20
N THR A 56 -9.78 -11.86 -9.37
CA THR A 56 -10.46 -11.41 -8.16
C THR A 56 -9.46 -11.02 -7.06
N VAL A 57 -8.36 -11.77 -6.96
CA VAL A 57 -7.24 -11.50 -6.05
C VAL A 57 -6.60 -10.15 -6.38
N SER A 58 -6.28 -9.91 -7.66
CA SER A 58 -5.67 -8.65 -8.10
C SER A 58 -6.62 -7.46 -7.93
N ALA A 59 -7.91 -7.62 -8.24
CA ALA A 59 -8.90 -6.56 -8.07
C ALA A 59 -9.07 -6.15 -6.60
N ARG A 60 -9.12 -7.13 -5.68
CA ARG A 60 -9.20 -6.86 -4.23
C ARG A 60 -7.94 -6.17 -3.73
N GLY A 61 -6.76 -6.64 -4.15
CA GLY A 61 -5.49 -6.01 -3.77
C GLY A 61 -5.38 -4.56 -4.26
N ALA A 62 -5.84 -4.28 -5.50
CA ALA A 62 -5.88 -2.93 -6.05
C ALA A 62 -6.84 -2.02 -5.30
N LEU A 63 -8.04 -2.49 -4.96
CA LEU A 63 -9.01 -1.72 -4.17
C LEU A 63 -8.49 -1.38 -2.77
N ILE A 64 -7.84 -2.33 -2.10
CA ILE A 64 -7.22 -2.10 -0.79
C ILE A 64 -6.11 -1.07 -0.90
N GLY A 65 -5.21 -1.22 -1.89
CA GLY A 65 -4.11 -0.29 -2.10
C GLY A 65 -4.59 1.13 -2.40
N LEU A 66 -5.57 1.29 -3.29
CA LEU A 66 -6.14 2.59 -3.65
C LEU A 66 -6.85 3.23 -2.44
N GLY A 67 -7.64 2.45 -1.70
CA GLY A 67 -8.30 2.92 -0.47
C GLY A 67 -7.30 3.39 0.58
N VAL A 68 -6.21 2.66 0.79
CA VAL A 68 -5.12 3.05 1.70
C VAL A 68 -4.44 4.34 1.26
N THR A 69 -4.11 4.47 -0.03
CA THR A 69 -3.49 5.69 -0.56
C THR A 69 -4.39 6.91 -0.36
N VAL A 70 -5.70 6.78 -0.63
CA VAL A 70 -6.66 7.86 -0.42
C VAL A 70 -6.78 8.22 1.05
N LEU A 71 -6.86 7.23 1.95
CA LEU A 71 -6.94 7.48 3.39
C LEU A 71 -5.71 8.19 3.93
N VAL A 72 -4.51 7.78 3.50
CA VAL A 72 -3.26 8.43 3.91
C VAL A 72 -3.19 9.85 3.34
N TRP A 73 -3.62 10.06 2.10
CA TRP A 73 -3.68 11.39 1.49
C TRP A 73 -4.63 12.33 2.23
N ILE A 74 -5.85 11.86 2.57
CA ILE A 74 -6.81 12.63 3.38
C ILE A 74 -6.23 12.92 4.77
N GLY A 75 -5.65 11.90 5.41
CA GLY A 75 -5.02 12.06 6.73
C GLY A 75 -3.92 13.12 6.70
N ASN A 76 -3.07 13.08 5.67
CA ASN A 76 -2.02 14.09 5.46
C ASN A 76 -2.62 15.49 5.23
N ALA A 77 -3.67 15.61 4.41
CA ALA A 77 -4.33 16.88 4.14
C ALA A 77 -5.00 17.49 5.39
N VAL A 78 -5.59 16.66 6.25
CA VAL A 78 -6.19 17.10 7.52
C VAL A 78 -5.12 17.56 8.50
N LEU A 79 -4.02 16.81 8.63
CA LEU A 79 -2.93 17.11 9.56
C LEU A 79 -2.07 18.30 9.11
N HIS A 80 -1.86 18.51 7.81
CA HIS A 80 -1.21 19.72 7.28
C HIS A 80 -2.05 20.99 7.45
N GLY A 81 -3.34 20.88 7.80
CA GLY A 81 -4.16 22.03 8.20
C GLY A 81 -3.67 22.74 9.47
N GLU A 82 -2.77 22.13 10.25
CA GLU A 82 -2.25 22.68 11.52
C GLU A 82 -0.76 23.07 11.49
N GLN A 83 -0.09 23.09 10.32
CA GLN A 83 1.27 23.63 10.22
C GLN A 83 1.28 25.12 9.84
N SER A 84 0.74 25.96 10.72
CA SER A 84 1.21 27.34 10.85
C SER A 84 2.29 27.39 11.94
N TRP A 85 3.45 26.78 11.69
CA TRP A 85 4.62 27.08 12.51
C TRP A 85 5.33 28.28 11.86
N THR A 86 5.13 29.42 12.50
CA THR A 86 5.77 30.70 12.27
C THR A 86 7.28 30.58 12.07
N SER A 87 7.77 31.32 11.06
CA SER A 87 9.00 32.12 11.00
C SER A 87 10.30 31.55 11.57
#